data_AF-A0A3N5R6T0-F1
#
_entry.id   AF-A0A3N5R6T0-F1
#
_cell.length_a   1.000
_cell.length_b   1.000
_cell.length_c   1.000
_cell.angle_alpha   90.00
_cell.angle_beta   90.00
_cell.angle_gamma   90.00
#
_symmetry.space_group_name_H-M   'P 1'
#
loop_
_entity.id
_entity.type
_entity.pdbx_description
1 polymer ?
#
loop_
_entity_poly.entity_id
_entity_poly.type
_entity_poly.pdbx_seq_one_letter_code
_entity_poly.pdbx_strand_id
1 'polypeptide(L)'
;MNRNLALNIILALFVLLLGCGRSDKPQSNATSNDSISTAPFDIDKVPEDLRDLAPLAQKWGNPDDAGRAALIESASAADLQVLRDTVVPRTTRITEWLDSFPHNTLSNEAAAFMYLLELIDELSNE
;
A
#
# COMPACT_ATOMS: atom_id res chain seq x y z
N MET A 1 39.51 -33.30 23.91
CA MET A 1 40.02 -32.92 25.25
C MET A 1 39.68 -31.45 25.51
N ASN A 2 38.67 -31.29 26.38
CA ASN A 2 38.23 -30.20 27.26
C ASN A 2 38.91 -28.81 27.18
N ARG A 3 38.07 -27.78 27.07
CA ARG A 3 38.34 -26.42 27.59
C ARG A 3 37.07 -25.84 28.23
N ASN A 4 36.70 -26.39 29.38
CA ASN A 4 35.97 -25.64 30.40
C ASN A 4 37.00 -25.19 31.44
N LEU A 5 36.69 -24.10 32.14
CA LEU A 5 37.29 -23.72 33.43
C LEU A 5 38.52 -22.79 33.38
N ALA A 6 38.25 -21.49 33.23
CA ALA A 6 38.92 -20.42 33.97
C ALA A 6 37.79 -19.48 34.45
N LEU A 7 37.06 -19.79 35.52
CA LEU A 7 37.46 -19.75 36.93
C LEU A 7 37.64 -18.30 37.43
N ASN A 8 36.65 -17.86 38.23
CA ASN A 8 36.81 -17.03 39.44
C ASN A 8 37.18 -15.54 39.23
N ILE A 9 36.69 -14.52 39.96
CA ILE A 9 36.01 -14.44 41.27
C ILE A 9 35.76 -12.93 41.58
N ILE A 10 34.56 -12.61 42.08
CA ILE A 10 34.28 -11.66 43.20
C ILE A 10 34.22 -10.12 42.99
N LEU A 11 33.09 -9.57 43.53
CA LEU A 11 32.77 -8.19 44.00
C LEU A 11 32.48 -7.12 42.93
N ALA A 12 31.37 -6.37 42.96
CA ALA A 12 30.62 -5.89 44.12
C ALA A 12 29.13 -5.60 43.82
N LEU A 13 28.31 -5.82 44.85
CA LEU A 13 26.99 -5.22 45.06
C LEU A 13 27.01 -3.70 44.85
N PHE A 14 25.95 -3.13 44.26
CA PHE A 14 25.40 -1.75 44.37
C PHE A 14 24.50 -1.62 43.11
N VAL A 15 23.17 -1.61 43.10
CA VAL A 15 22.23 -0.79 43.88
C VAL A 15 20.84 -1.42 43.76
N LEU A 16 20.20 -1.60 44.92
CA LEU A 16 18.76 -1.80 45.09
C LEU A 16 18.07 -0.44 45.15
N LEU A 17 17.27 -0.08 44.13
CA LEU A 17 16.14 0.86 44.20
C LEU A 17 15.16 0.43 43.10
N LEU A 18 14.29 -0.56 43.34
CA LEU A 18 12.93 -0.34 43.83
C LEU A 18 12.29 0.95 43.27
N GLY A 19 11.62 0.79 42.13
CA GLY A 19 10.20 1.08 42.00
C GLY A 19 9.79 2.54 42.19
N CYS A 20 9.73 3.26 41.08
CA CYS A 20 8.68 4.23 40.78
C CYS A 20 8.66 4.46 39.26
N GLY A 21 7.50 4.27 38.63
CA GLY A 21 7.31 4.62 37.23
C GLY A 21 6.51 3.64 36.39
N ARG A 22 5.36 3.16 36.88
CA ARG A 22 4.33 2.63 36.00
C ARG A 22 3.76 3.83 35.23
N SER A 23 4.28 4.08 34.03
CA SER A 23 3.70 5.04 33.10
C SER A 23 2.53 4.37 32.40
N ASP A 24 1.32 4.58 32.94
CA ASP A 24 0.08 4.30 32.23
C ASP A 24 0.01 5.21 31.00
N LYS A 25 0.11 4.60 29.81
CA LYS A 25 -0.51 5.15 28.61
C LYS A 25 -1.20 4.02 27.88
N PRO A 26 -2.50 3.78 28.11
CA PRO A 26 -3.34 3.30 27.03
C PRO A 26 -3.47 4.48 26.06
N GLN A 27 -2.53 4.56 25.11
CA GLN A 27 -2.76 5.37 23.94
C GLN A 27 -3.73 4.56 23.06
N SER A 28 -5.03 4.67 23.36
CA SER A 28 -6.10 4.33 22.42
C SER A 28 -6.04 5.38 21.31
N ASN A 29 -5.03 5.22 20.44
CA ASN A 29 -4.92 5.99 19.23
C ASN A 29 -6.03 5.56 18.29
N ALA A 30 -6.69 6.58 17.76
CA ALA A 30 -7.38 6.56 16.48
C ALA A 30 -8.47 5.50 16.35
N THR A 31 -9.70 5.92 16.66
CA THR A 31 -10.79 5.70 15.70
C THR A 31 -10.40 6.38 14.38
N SER A 32 -9.49 5.78 13.62
CA SER A 32 -9.47 6.01 12.18
C SER A 32 -10.70 5.27 11.66
N ASN A 33 -11.76 6.04 11.39
CA ASN A 33 -12.72 5.69 10.37
C ASN A 33 -11.98 5.65 9.01
N ASP A 34 -10.96 4.79 8.88
CA ASP A 34 -10.45 4.37 7.59
C ASP A 34 -11.56 3.51 7.03
N SER A 35 -12.45 4.18 6.32
CA SER A 35 -13.49 3.56 5.52
C SER A 35 -12.78 2.97 4.31
N ILE A 36 -11.91 1.98 4.52
CA ILE A 36 -11.59 1.01 3.48
C ILE A 36 -12.94 0.33 3.25
N SER A 37 -13.66 0.83 2.26
CA SER A 37 -14.94 0.27 1.86
C SER A 37 -14.66 -1.17 1.45
N THR A 38 -15.07 -2.12 2.27
CA THR A 38 -14.95 -3.56 2.03
C THR A 38 -15.89 -4.05 0.94
N ALA A 39 -16.62 -3.14 0.30
CA ALA A 39 -17.49 -3.47 -0.81
C ALA A 39 -16.67 -4.07 -1.97
N PRO A 40 -17.15 -5.16 -2.59
CA PRO A 40 -16.48 -5.73 -3.74
C PRO A 40 -16.45 -4.73 -4.91
N PHE A 41 -15.41 -4.83 -5.74
CA PHE A 41 -15.32 -4.08 -6.98
C PHE A 41 -16.48 -4.46 -7.90
N ASP A 42 -17.21 -3.45 -8.36
CA ASP A 42 -18.40 -3.56 -9.18
C ASP A 42 -18.14 -2.93 -10.56
N ILE A 43 -17.95 -3.79 -11.57
CA ILE A 43 -17.66 -3.36 -12.94
C ILE A 43 -18.76 -2.46 -13.53
N ASP A 44 -20.00 -2.54 -13.04
CA ASP A 44 -21.08 -1.73 -13.57
C ASP A 44 -20.99 -0.25 -13.15
N LYS A 45 -20.16 0.06 -12.14
CA LYS A 45 -19.82 1.44 -11.75
C LYS A 45 -18.70 2.05 -12.60
N VAL A 46 -18.04 1.25 -13.42
CA VAL A 46 -17.04 1.71 -14.39
C VAL A 46 -17.76 2.14 -15.69
N PRO A 47 -17.43 3.31 -16.27
CA PRO A 47 -17.96 3.72 -17.57
C PRO A 47 -17.72 2.65 -18.63
N GLU A 48 -18.70 2.44 -19.52
CA GLU A 48 -18.69 1.34 -20.49
C GLU A 48 -17.40 1.28 -21.32
N ASP A 49 -16.87 2.45 -21.71
CA ASP A 49 -15.65 2.62 -22.49
C ASP A 49 -14.34 2.35 -21.72
N LEU A 50 -14.42 2.18 -20.40
CA LEU A 50 -13.30 1.87 -19.51
C LEU A 50 -13.40 0.47 -18.87
N ARG A 51 -14.51 -0.26 -19.05
CA ARG A 51 -14.74 -1.57 -18.41
C ARG A 51 -13.71 -2.62 -18.79
N ASP A 52 -13.14 -2.54 -19.99
CA ASP A 52 -12.06 -3.43 -20.43
C ASP A 52 -10.74 -3.20 -19.67
N LEU A 53 -10.56 -2.03 -19.05
CA LEU A 53 -9.43 -1.75 -18.15
C LEU A 53 -9.68 -2.22 -16.71
N ALA A 54 -10.91 -2.58 -16.35
CA ALA A 54 -11.23 -2.97 -14.97
C ALA A 54 -10.36 -4.11 -14.42
N PRO A 55 -10.05 -5.19 -15.18
CA PRO A 55 -9.13 -6.21 -14.69
C PRO A 55 -7.71 -5.68 -14.43
N LEU A 56 -7.26 -4.69 -15.22
CA LEU A 56 -5.96 -4.05 -15.01
C LEU A 56 -5.99 -3.17 -13.76
N ALA A 57 -7.05 -2.37 -13.58
CA ALA A 57 -7.23 -1.54 -12.38
C ALA A 57 -7.29 -2.40 -11.10
N GLN A 58 -8.00 -3.53 -11.12
CA GLN A 58 -8.07 -4.43 -9.97
C GLN A 58 -6.73 -5.08 -9.63
N LYS A 59 -5.93 -5.41 -10.64
CA LYS A 59 -4.63 -6.08 -10.44
C LYS A 59 -3.52 -5.11 -10.06
N TRP A 60 -3.45 -3.97 -10.74
CA TRP A 60 -2.32 -3.05 -10.71
C TRP A 60 -2.62 -1.77 -9.91
N GLY A 61 -3.89 -1.41 -9.74
CA GLY A 61 -4.34 -0.25 -8.97
C GLY A 61 -4.30 -0.49 -7.46
N ASN A 62 -3.12 -0.80 -6.94
CA ASN A 62 -2.91 -1.04 -5.52
C ASN A 62 -2.68 0.28 -4.77
N PRO A 63 -3.49 0.61 -3.73
CA PRO A 63 -3.29 1.79 -2.90
C PRO A 63 -2.00 1.80 -2.07
N ASP A 64 -1.43 0.62 -1.81
CA ASP A 64 -0.19 0.51 -1.04
C ASP A 64 1.02 0.62 -1.96
N ASP A 65 1.78 1.70 -1.80
CA ASP A 65 3.00 1.99 -2.58
C ASP A 65 4.00 0.84 -2.50
N ALA A 66 4.20 0.23 -1.32
CA ALA A 66 5.13 -0.88 -1.15
C ALA A 66 4.64 -2.14 -1.89
N GLY A 67 3.35 -2.45 -1.80
CA GLY A 67 2.73 -3.54 -2.53
C GLY A 67 2.74 -3.31 -4.05
N ARG A 68 2.55 -2.07 -4.51
CA ARG A 68 2.61 -1.70 -5.92
C ARG A 68 4.03 -1.83 -6.48
N ALA A 69 5.04 -1.36 -5.75
CA ALA A 69 6.45 -1.54 -6.10
C ALA A 69 6.81 -3.03 -6.22
N ALA A 70 6.37 -3.87 -5.28
CA ALA A 70 6.60 -5.33 -5.35
C ALA A 70 5.91 -5.99 -6.56
N LEU A 71 4.74 -5.50 -6.97
CA LEU A 71 4.07 -5.96 -8.20
C LEU A 71 4.88 -5.58 -9.45
N ILE A 72 5.44 -4.38 -9.49
CA ILE A 72 6.29 -3.91 -10.60
C ILE A 72 7.58 -4.74 -10.66
N GLU A 73 8.28 -4.90 -9.54
CA GLU A 73 9.55 -5.66 -9.47
C GLU A 73 9.40 -7.13 -9.88
N SER A 74 8.24 -7.74 -9.62
CA SER A 74 7.95 -9.13 -9.97
C SER A 74 7.39 -9.31 -11.38
N ALA A 75 6.99 -8.23 -12.05
CA ALA A 75 6.42 -8.26 -13.38
C ALA A 75 7.50 -8.45 -14.46
N SER A 76 7.13 -9.11 -15.57
CA SER A 76 8.01 -9.10 -16.73
C SER A 76 7.97 -7.76 -17.44
N ALA A 77 9.06 -7.37 -18.11
CA ALA A 77 9.08 -6.16 -18.93
C ALA A 77 7.99 -6.17 -20.03
N ALA A 78 7.64 -7.35 -20.55
CA ALA A 78 6.55 -7.51 -21.52
C ALA A 78 5.19 -7.19 -20.90
N ASP A 79 4.92 -7.65 -19.66
CA ASP A 79 3.67 -7.33 -18.97
C ASP A 79 3.55 -5.83 -18.69
N LEU A 80 4.65 -5.18 -18.27
CA LEU A 80 4.68 -3.74 -18.04
C LEU A 80 4.51 -2.95 -19.34
N GLN A 81 5.07 -3.43 -20.46
CA GLN A 81 4.86 -2.81 -21.76
C GLN A 81 3.40 -2.90 -22.20
N VAL A 82 2.79 -4.08 -22.09
CA VAL A 82 1.36 -4.28 -22.40
C VAL A 82 0.48 -3.37 -21.54
N LEU A 83 0.81 -3.23 -20.25
CA LEU A 83 0.11 -2.35 -19.34
C LEU A 83 0.17 -0.88 -19.81
N ARG A 84 1.37 -0.38 -20.14
CA ARG A 84 1.54 0.98 -20.68
C ARG A 84 0.78 1.19 -21.99
N ASP A 85 0.96 0.29 -22.95
CA ASP A 85 0.36 0.40 -24.28
C ASP A 85 -1.18 0.39 -24.21
N THR A 86 -1.74 -0.27 -23.19
CA THR A 86 -3.18 -0.34 -22.98
C THR A 86 -3.72 0.90 -22.25
N VAL A 87 -3.03 1.39 -21.22
CA VAL A 87 -3.54 2.43 -20.32
C VAL A 87 -3.17 3.84 -20.77
N VAL A 88 -1.93 4.08 -21.22
CA VAL A 88 -1.42 5.42 -21.59
C VAL A 88 -2.33 6.15 -22.58
N PRO A 89 -2.86 5.52 -23.65
CA PRO A 89 -3.74 6.21 -24.60
C PRO A 89 -5.09 6.67 -24.00
N ARG A 90 -5.46 6.18 -22.82
CA ARG A 90 -6.75 6.41 -22.17
C ARG A 90 -6.64 7.22 -20.88
N THR A 91 -5.44 7.65 -20.49
CA THR A 91 -5.20 8.38 -19.23
C THR A 91 -6.08 9.62 -19.12
N THR A 92 -6.17 10.43 -20.19
CA THR A 92 -7.06 11.61 -20.21
C THR A 92 -8.51 11.25 -19.91
N ARG A 93 -9.04 10.20 -20.55
CA ARG A 93 -10.43 9.76 -20.36
C ARG A 93 -10.67 9.21 -18.95
N ILE A 94 -9.68 8.52 -18.37
CA ILE A 94 -9.72 8.04 -16.98
C ILE A 94 -9.72 9.25 -16.03
N THR A 95 -8.82 10.22 -16.23
CA THR A 95 -8.76 11.45 -15.42
C THR A 95 -10.09 12.21 -15.47
N GLU A 96 -10.69 12.41 -16.65
CA GLU A 96 -12.00 13.06 -16.77
C GLU A 96 -13.11 12.33 -15.98
N TRP A 97 -13.06 11.00 -15.92
CA TRP A 97 -13.98 10.24 -15.08
C TRP A 97 -13.70 10.45 -13.58
N LEU A 98 -12.43 10.41 -13.17
CA LEU A 98 -12.03 10.63 -11.78
C LEU A 98 -12.38 12.05 -11.31
N ASP A 99 -12.22 13.05 -12.16
CA ASP A 99 -12.57 14.45 -11.90
C ASP A 99 -14.09 14.68 -11.72
N SER A 100 -14.92 13.72 -12.17
CA SER A 100 -16.37 13.77 -11.95
C SER A 100 -16.78 13.45 -10.50
N PHE A 101 -15.87 12.86 -9.71
CA PHE A 101 -16.13 12.55 -8.30
C PHE A 101 -15.91 13.78 -7.40
N PRO A 102 -16.75 14.00 -6.39
CA PRO A 102 -16.48 14.99 -5.36
C PRO A 102 -15.18 14.66 -4.60
N HIS A 103 -14.45 15.70 -4.19
CA HIS A 103 -13.05 15.66 -3.71
C HIS A 103 -12.71 14.66 -2.58
N ASN A 104 -13.69 14.02 -1.93
CA ASN A 104 -13.45 13.12 -0.78
C ASN A 104 -14.23 11.80 -0.85
N THR A 105 -14.78 11.46 -2.02
CA THR A 105 -15.75 10.37 -2.14
C THR A 105 -15.55 9.59 -3.43
N LEU A 106 -14.37 9.01 -3.59
CA LEU A 106 -14.10 8.02 -4.62
C LEU A 106 -14.83 6.71 -4.31
N SER A 107 -15.38 6.10 -5.35
CA SER A 107 -15.79 4.70 -5.31
C SER A 107 -14.55 3.79 -5.28
N ASN A 108 -14.72 2.52 -4.91
CA ASN A 108 -13.62 1.54 -4.93
C ASN A 108 -13.06 1.36 -6.34
N GLU A 109 -13.91 1.46 -7.35
CA GLU A 109 -13.54 1.37 -8.76
C GLU A 109 -12.73 2.59 -9.18
N ALA A 110 -13.20 3.79 -8.82
CA ALA A 110 -12.48 5.03 -9.10
C ALA A 110 -11.11 5.05 -8.40
N ALA A 111 -11.03 4.59 -7.14
CA ALA A 111 -9.77 4.47 -6.43
C ALA A 111 -8.80 3.51 -7.14
N ALA A 112 -9.27 2.33 -7.57
CA ALA A 112 -8.43 1.40 -8.33
C ALA A 112 -7.90 2.00 -9.64
N PHE A 113 -8.72 2.79 -10.36
CA PHE A 113 -8.26 3.49 -11.57
C PHE A 113 -7.32 4.66 -11.26
N MET A 114 -7.51 5.37 -10.15
CA MET A 114 -6.58 6.40 -9.68
C MET A 114 -5.20 5.80 -9.42
N TYR A 115 -5.12 4.71 -8.65
CA TYR A 115 -3.85 4.02 -8.39
C TYR A 115 -3.26 3.35 -9.64
N LEU A 116 -4.10 2.96 -10.61
CA LEU A 116 -3.61 2.53 -11.92
C LEU A 116 -2.91 3.67 -12.66
N LEU A 117 -3.42 4.90 -12.59
CA LEU A 117 -2.75 6.07 -13.17
C LEU A 117 -1.45 6.41 -12.45
N GLU A 118 -1.41 6.30 -11.12
CA GLU A 118 -0.17 6.49 -10.34
C GLU A 118 0.91 5.49 -10.76
N LEU A 119 0.55 4.21 -10.93
CA LEU A 119 1.47 3.20 -11.47
C LEU A 119 2.04 3.58 -12.85
N ILE A 120 1.20 4.13 -13.74
CA ILE A 120 1.65 4.54 -15.08
C ILE A 120 2.63 5.73 -15.00
N ASP A 121 2.41 6.65 -14.06
CA ASP A 121 3.33 7.76 -13.80
C ASP A 121 4.66 7.25 -13.24
N GLU A 122 4.63 6.35 -12.25
CA GLU A 122 5.82 5.71 -11.68
C GLU A 122 6.67 5.06 -12.77
N LEU A 123 6.04 4.22 -13.58
CA LEU A 123 6.68 3.57 -14.72
C LEU A 123 7.30 4.60 -15.69
N SER A 124 6.68 5.77 -15.89
CA SER A 124 7.18 6.78 -16.83
C SER A 124 8.38 7.58 -16.31
N ASN A 125 8.66 7.50 -15.01
CA ASN A 125 9.70 8.26 -14.33
C ASN A 125 10.93 7.41 -13.91
N GLU A 126 10.98 6.13 -14.28
CA GLU A 126 12.11 5.20 -14.04
C GLU A 126 13.12 5.11 -15.20
#